data_AF-A0A654TPL0-F1
#
_entry.id   AF-A0A654TPL0-F1
#
_cell.length_a   1.000
_cell.length_b   1.000
_cell.length_c   1.000
_cell.angle_alpha   90.00
_cell.angle_beta   90.00
_cell.angle_gamma   90.00
#
_symmetry.space_group_name_H-M   'P 1'
#
loop_
_entity.id
_entity.type
_entity.pdbx_description
1 polymer ?
#
loop_
_entity_poly.entity_id
_entity_poly.type
_entity_poly.pdbx_seq_one_letter_code
_entity_poly.pdbx_strand_id
1 'polypeptide(L)' 'MQGELSKQTGQQVSIAPNAGLDPVNYQNFAVTNDGVIFFFNPGELLPEAAGPTQVLVPRSAIDSMLA' A
#
# COMPACT_ATOMS: atom_id res chain seq x y z
N MET A 1 -30.85 8.66 -6.06
CA MET A 1 -29.77 9.01 -7.00
C MET A 1 -28.56 9.58 -6.25
N GLN A 2 -27.95 8.81 -5.35
CA GLN A 2 -26.66 9.14 -4.67
C GLN A 2 -25.91 7.86 -4.24
N GLY A 3 -26.62 6.73 -4.07
CA GLY A 3 -26.02 5.42 -3.74
C GLY A 3 -25.21 4.75 -4.86
N GLU A 4 -25.13 5.33 -6.05
CA GLU A 4 -24.24 4.86 -7.13
C GLU A 4 -22.88 5.57 -7.11
N LEU A 5 -22.78 6.74 -6.46
CA LEU A 5 -21.53 7.51 -6.37
C LEU A 5 -20.46 6.75 -5.56
N SER A 6 -20.87 5.92 -4.60
CA SER A 6 -20.00 5.08 -3.76
C SER A 6 -19.54 3.78 -4.42
N LYS A 7 -20.21 3.32 -5.49
CA LYS A 7 -19.79 2.15 -6.27
C LYS A 7 -18.75 2.49 -7.34
N GLN A 8 -18.67 3.77 -7.70
CA GLN A 8 -17.73 4.31 -8.70
C GLN A 8 -16.53 5.02 -8.10
N THR A 9 -16.34 5.01 -6.77
CA THR A 9 -15.07 5.42 -6.18
C THR A 9 -14.02 4.34 -6.45
N GLY A 10 -13.64 4.19 -7.72
CA GLY A 10 -12.23 4.19 -8.09
C GLY A 10 -11.62 5.50 -7.62
N GLN A 11 -11.64 5.73 -6.31
CA GLN A 11 -10.86 6.78 -5.68
C GLN A 11 -9.46 6.31 -6.00
N GLN A 12 -8.87 6.91 -7.03
CA GLN A 12 -7.44 6.82 -7.27
C GLN A 12 -6.86 7.34 -5.98
N VAL A 13 -6.56 6.42 -5.07
CA VAL A 13 -6.01 6.76 -3.77
C VAL A 13 -4.63 7.26 -4.13
N SER A 14 -4.53 8.58 -4.26
CA SER A 14 -3.35 9.24 -4.76
C SER A 14 -2.39 9.24 -3.59
N ILE A 15 -1.55 8.21 -3.54
CA ILE A 15 -0.41 8.16 -2.63
C ILE A 15 0.43 9.38 -2.99
N ALA A 16 0.68 10.26 -2.04
CA ALA A 16 1.58 11.36 -2.28
C ALA A 16 2.95 10.76 -2.68
N PRO A 17 3.57 11.18 -3.80
CA PRO A 17 4.79 10.54 -4.31
C PRO A 17 5.93 10.54 -3.28
N ASN A 18 5.96 11.54 -2.40
CA ASN A 18 6.91 11.61 -1.30
C ASN A 18 6.60 10.61 -0.17
N ALA A 19 5.32 10.35 0.13
CA ALA A 19 4.93 9.40 1.18
C ALA A 19 5.28 7.97 0.75
N GLY A 20 5.02 7.61 -0.52
CA GLY A 20 5.33 6.30 -1.08
C GLY A 20 6.83 6.01 -1.29
N LEU A 21 7.71 6.95 -0.97
CA LEU A 21 9.16 6.75 -1.01
C LEU A 21 9.79 6.92 0.38
N ASP A 22 9.00 7.29 1.40
CA ASP A 22 9.53 7.50 2.73
C ASP A 22 9.77 6.15 3.42
N PRO A 23 11.02 5.79 3.75
CA PRO A 23 11.34 4.50 4.34
C PRO A 23 10.68 4.29 5.71
N VAL A 24 10.25 5.34 6.42
CA VAL A 24 9.55 5.21 7.70
C VAL A 24 8.23 4.44 7.56
N ASN A 25 7.58 4.54 6.39
CA ASN A 25 6.31 3.88 6.12
C ASN A 25 6.47 2.38 5.82
N TYR A 26 7.69 1.91 5.56
CA TYR A 26 7.99 0.53 5.14
C TYR A 26 8.59 -0.32 6.26
N GLN A 27 8.55 0.17 7.51
CA GLN A 27 9.13 -0.51 8.67
C GLN A 27 8.28 -1.70 9.16
N ASN A 28 6.98 -1.71 8.85
CA ASN A 28 6.06 -2.78 9.25
C ASN A 28 5.83 -3.73 8.08
N PHE A 29 6.56 -4.84 8.08
CA PHE A 29 6.45 -5.85 7.04
C PHE A 29 6.54 -7.27 7.59
N ALA A 30 5.95 -8.21 6.85
CA ALA A 30 6.11 -9.63 7.07
C ALA A 30 6.77 -10.26 5.84
N VAL A 31 7.85 -11.02 6.07
CA VAL A 31 8.47 -11.83 5.02
C VAL A 31 7.81 -13.19 5.02
N THR A 32 7.31 -13.60 3.86
CA THR A 32 6.69 -14.91 3.63
C THR A 32 7.46 -15.66 2.55
N ASN A 33 7.07 -16.91 2.29
CA ASN A 33 7.70 -17.69 1.22
C ASN A 33 7.35 -17.14 -0.18
N ASP A 34 6.20 -16.49 -0.31
CA ASP A 34 5.68 -15.94 -1.57
C ASP A 34 6.25 -14.53 -1.87
N GLY A 35 6.52 -13.74 -0.83
CA GLY A 35 6.95 -12.36 -0.97
C GLY A 35 7.07 -11.62 0.35
N VAL A 36 7.19 -10.30 0.26
CA VAL A 36 7.18 -9.39 1.40
C VAL A 36 5.85 -8.65 1.42
N ILE A 37 5.14 -8.71 2.54
CA ILE A 37 3.88 -7.98 2.73
C ILE A 37 4.19 -6.75 3.57
N PHE A 38 3.90 -5.57 3.06
CA PHE A 38 3.97 -4.30 3.79
C PHE A 38 2.61 -3.93 4.34
N PHE A 39 2.59 -3.43 5.58
CA PHE A 39 1.39 -2.98 6.27
C PHE A 39 1.47 -1.48 6.52
N PHE A 40 0.44 -0.75 6.12
CA PHE A 40 0.37 0.70 6.25
C PHE A 40 -0.79 1.06 7.16
N ASN A 41 -0.51 1.90 8.18
CA ASN A 41 -1.58 2.40 9.02
C ASN A 41 -2.39 3.47 8.28
N PRO A 42 -3.68 3.65 8.66
CA PRO A 42 -4.49 4.72 8.11
C PRO A 42 -3.82 6.09 8.35
N GLY A 43 -3.71 6.91 7.30
CA GLY A 43 -3.11 8.25 7.39
C GLY A 43 -1.61 8.33 7.11
N GLU A 44 -0.91 7.19 6.97
CA GLU A 44 0.53 7.18 6.63
C GLU A 44 0.77 7.29 5.11
N LEU A 45 0.40 6.24 4.36
CA LEU A 45 0.51 6.24 2.89
C LEU A 45 -0.78 6.62 2.18
N LEU A 46 -1.90 6.29 2.81
CA LEU A 46 -3.24 6.42 2.24
C LEU A 46 -4.09 7.24 3.20
N PRO A 47 -5.08 7.98 2.72
CA PRO A 47 -6.01 8.71 3.57
C PRO A 47 -6.64 7.78 4.62
N GLU A 48 -6.90 8.28 5.83
CA GLU A 48 -7.49 7.48 6.91
C GLU A 48 -8.79 6.76 6.51
N ALA A 49 -9.56 7.37 5.60
CA ALA A 49 -10.78 6.79 5.03
C ALA A 49 -10.58 5.49 4.23
N ALA A 50 -9.35 5.19 3.78
CA ALA A 50 -9.01 3.93 3.11
C ALA A 50 -8.86 2.77 4.11
N GLY A 51 -8.67 3.06 5.40
CA GLY A 51 -8.40 2.05 6.42
C GLY A 51 -6.99 1.42 6.30
N PRO A 52 -6.71 0.40 7.13
CA PRO A 52 -5.42 -0.30 7.10
C PRO A 52 -5.24 -0.97 5.75
N THR A 53 -4.08 -0.74 5.13
CA THR A 53 -3.79 -1.27 3.80
C THR A 53 -2.57 -2.18 3.83
N GLN A 54 -2.62 -3.24 3.03
CA GLN A 54 -1.52 -4.18 2.87
C GLN A 54 -1.13 -4.31 1.40
N VAL A 55 0.17 -4.39 1.13
CA VAL A 55 0.72 -4.58 -0.21
C VAL A 55 1.65 -5.79 -0.21
N LEU A 56 1.31 -6.80 -1.02
CA LEU A 56 2.17 -7.94 -1.27
C LEU A 56 3.13 -7.61 -2.42
N VAL A 57 4.42 -7.66 -2.13
CA VAL A 57 5.49 -7.58 -3.11
C VAL A 57 6.01 -9.00 -3.36
N PRO A 58 5.74 -9.60 -4.53
CA PRO A 58 6.20 -10.96 -4.83
C PRO A 58 7.72 -11.00 -4.91
N ARG A 59 8.33 -12.11 -4.47
CA ARG A 59 9.80 -12.24 -4.45
C ARG A 59 10.44 -11.98 -5.81
N SER A 60 9.82 -12.41 -6.91
CA SER A 60 10.33 -12.20 -8.26
C SER A 60 10.52 -10.72 -8.62
N ALA A 61 9.78 -9.79 -7.99
CA ALA A 61 9.92 -8.36 -8.24
C ALA A 61 11.12 -7.72 -7.52
N ILE A 62 11.55 -8.32 -6.41
CA ILE A 62 12.70 -7.85 -5.61
C ILE A 62 13.95 -8.72 -5.81
N ASP A 63 13.85 -9.78 -6.61
CA ASP A 63 14.95 -10.70 -6.90
C ASP A 63 16.22 -9.97 -7.36
N SER A 64 16.08 -8.97 -8.24
CA SER A 64 17.20 -8.13 -8.70
C SER A 64 17.78 -7.18 -7.64
N MET A 65 17.07 -6.94 -6.53
CA MET A 65 17.53 -6.08 -5.43
C MET A 65 18.22 -6.88 -4.30
N LEU A 66 18.08 -8.21 -4.30
CA LEU A 66 18.74 -9.11 -3.36
C LEU A 66 20.11 -9.63 -3.86
N ALA A 67 20.54 -9.22 -5.07
CA ALA A 67 21.75 -9.69 -5.74
C ALA A 67 23.04 -9.01 -5.23
#